data_AF-A0A7K7AF19-F1
#
_entry.id   AF-A0A7K7AF19-F1
#
_cell.length_a   1.000
_cell.length_b   1.000
_cell.length_c   1.000
_cell.angle_alpha   90.00
_cell.angle_beta   90.00
_cell.angle_gamma   90.00
#
_symmetry.space_group_name_H-M   'P 1'
#
loop_
_entity.id
_entity.type
_entity.pdbx_description
1 polymer ?
#
loop_
_entity_poly.entity_id
_entity_poly.type
_entity_poly.pdbx_seq_one_letter_code
_entity_poly.pdbx_strand_id
1 'polypeptide(L)' 'RGVTAPPAPPRIVCSSTCYRTETDTGREPWGLYRVHQFTKVEMFGVTAAETGAESEELLAEFVALQKGLFAELGLHFR' A
#
# COMPACT_ATOMS: atom_id res chain seq x y z
N ARG A 1 -18.43 22.34 -15.34
CA ARG A 1 -17.35 22.93 -14.52
C ARG A 1 -16.20 21.94 -14.54
N GLY A 2 -15.10 22.26 -15.21
CA GLY A 2 -13.93 21.39 -15.26
C GLY A 2 -13.34 21.27 -13.85
N VAL A 3 -13.20 20.06 -13.35
CA VAL A 3 -12.44 19.79 -12.14
C VAL A 3 -10.98 20.00 -12.52
N THR A 4 -10.40 21.12 -12.12
CA THR A 4 -8.94 21.28 -12.16
C THR A 4 -8.35 20.24 -11.21
N ALA A 5 -7.63 19.26 -11.76
CA ALA A 5 -6.90 18.31 -10.95
C ALA A 5 -5.91 19.05 -10.04
N PRO A 6 -5.74 18.64 -8.78
CA PRO A 6 -4.73 19.22 -7.91
C PRO A 6 -3.33 19.09 -8.54
N PRO A 7 -2.41 20.03 -8.28
CA PRO A 7 -1.08 20.08 -8.93
C PRO A 7 -0.19 18.85 -8.64
N ALA A 8 -0.58 18.00 -7.68
CA ALA A 8 0.02 16.69 -7.45
C ALA A 8 -1.10 15.67 -7.15
N PRO A 9 -0.93 14.39 -7.51
CA PRO A 9 -1.91 13.36 -7.21
C PRO A 9 -2.17 13.31 -5.70
N PRO A 10 -3.43 13.31 -5.25
CA PRO A 10 -3.75 13.22 -3.83
C PRO A 10 -3.20 11.91 -3.27
N ARG A 11 -2.23 12.02 -2.37
CA ARG A 11 -1.67 10.91 -1.59
C ARG A 11 -2.50 10.76 -0.32
N ILE A 12 -3.12 9.61 -0.13
CA ILE A 12 -3.94 9.30 1.03
C ILE A 12 -3.27 8.19 1.83
N VAL A 13 -3.14 8.39 3.13
CA VAL A 13 -2.71 7.37 4.09
C VAL A 13 -3.90 7.02 4.98
N CYS A 14 -4.17 5.73 5.17
CA CYS A 14 -5.27 5.25 6.01
C CYS A 14 -4.81 4.14 6.94
N SER A 15 -5.16 4.23 8.23
CA SER A 15 -5.00 3.15 9.20
C SER A 15 -6.35 2.51 9.48
N SER A 16 -6.46 1.20 9.32
CA SER A 16 -7.72 0.48 9.56
C SER A 16 -7.50 -0.96 10.00
N THR A 17 -8.52 -1.55 10.63
CA THR A 17 -8.60 -3.00 10.88
C THR A 17 -9.07 -3.71 9.62
N CYS A 18 -8.31 -4.72 9.19
CA CYS A 18 -8.60 -5.56 8.04
C CYS A 18 -9.17 -6.91 8.50
N TYR A 19 -10.21 -7.38 7.79
CA TYR A 19 -10.84 -8.68 8.03
C TYR A 19 -10.66 -9.58 6.80
N ARG A 20 -10.02 -10.75 6.97
CA ARG A 20 -9.83 -11.74 5.88
C ARG A 20 -10.32 -13.12 6.28
N THR A 21 -11.06 -13.78 5.38
CA THR A 21 -11.72 -15.06 5.66
C THR A 21 -10.78 -16.26 5.65
N GLU A 22 -9.68 -16.21 4.90
CA GLU A 22 -8.61 -17.23 4.89
C GLU A 22 -9.14 -18.68 4.71
N THR A 23 -10.15 -18.86 3.83
CA THR A 23 -10.95 -20.09 3.67
C THR A 23 -10.25 -21.29 3.01
N ASP A 24 -9.05 -21.12 2.47
CA ASP A 24 -8.21 -22.21 1.92
C ASP A 24 -6.82 -22.17 2.58
N THR A 25 -6.69 -22.79 3.75
CA THR A 25 -5.48 -22.68 4.59
C THR A 25 -4.95 -24.04 5.03
N GLY A 26 -4.40 -24.78 4.06
CA GLY A 26 -3.44 -25.86 4.35
C GLY A 26 -2.10 -25.37 4.93
N ARG A 27 -2.00 -24.12 5.42
CA ARG A 27 -0.74 -23.48 5.83
C ARG A 27 -0.92 -22.57 7.03
N GLU A 28 -0.14 -22.89 8.07
CA GLU A 28 0.16 -22.11 9.27
C GLU A 28 -1.02 -21.79 10.21
N PRO A 29 -1.49 -22.77 11.00
CA PRO A 29 -2.54 -22.57 11.99
C PRO A 29 -2.08 -21.81 13.25
N TRP A 30 -0.79 -21.47 13.36
CA TRP A 30 -0.20 -20.88 14.57
C TRP A 30 0.61 -19.63 14.23
N GLY A 31 0.62 -18.69 15.17
CA GLY A 31 1.37 -17.44 15.05
C GLY A 31 0.57 -16.29 14.41
N LEU A 32 1.27 -15.21 14.10
CA LEU A 32 0.65 -13.95 13.63
C LEU A 32 0.82 -13.73 12.13
N TYR A 33 1.43 -14.67 11.41
CA TYR A 33 1.73 -14.52 9.98
C TYR A 33 0.45 -14.49 9.13
N ARG A 34 -0.57 -15.27 9.51
CA ARG A 34 -1.89 -15.30 8.85
C ARG A 34 -3.00 -15.33 9.90
N VAL A 35 -3.68 -14.20 10.07
CA VAL A 35 -4.80 -14.04 11.02
C VAL A 35 -5.99 -13.38 10.34
N HIS A 36 -7.19 -13.65 10.85
CA HIS A 36 -8.42 -13.08 10.31
C HIS A 36 -8.54 -11.57 10.52
N GLN A 37 -7.79 -11.01 11.48
CA GLN A 37 -7.89 -9.62 11.90
C GLN A 37 -6.51 -9.02 12.13
N PHE A 38 -6.19 -7.91 11.47
CA PHE A 38 -4.93 -7.19 11.67
C PHE A 38 -5.10 -5.70 11.35
N THR A 39 -4.26 -4.85 11.95
CA THR A 39 -4.20 -3.41 11.62
C THR A 39 -3.25 -3.19 10.45
N LYS A 40 -3.65 -2.36 9.48
CA LYS A 40 -2.84 -2.00 8.32
C LYS A 40 -2.84 -0.51 8.09
N VAL A 41 -1.67 0.04 7.80
CA VAL A 41 -1.50 1.38 7.21
C VAL A 41 -1.39 1.21 5.69
N GLU A 42 -2.30 1.83 4.93
CA GLU A 42 -2.36 1.75 3.47
C GLU A 42 -1.92 3.07 2.83
N MET A 43 -1.07 2.97 1.81
CA MET A 43 -0.82 4.06 0.86
C MET A 43 -1.76 3.91 -0.33
N PHE A 44 -2.53 4.95 -0.63
CA PHE A 44 -3.44 4.99 -1.76
C PHE A 44 -3.25 6.30 -2.53
N GLY A 45 -3.26 6.23 -3.86
CA GLY A 45 -3.19 7.41 -4.69
C GLY A 45 -3.95 7.23 -5.99
N VAL A 46 -4.46 8.35 -6.49
CA VAL A 46 -5.15 8.45 -7.79
C VAL A 46 -4.37 9.44 -8.63
N THR A 47 -3.94 9.01 -9.81
CA THR A 47 -3.18 9.86 -10.73
C THR A 47 -4.07 10.35 -11.86
N ALA A 48 -3.63 11.43 -12.50
CA ALA A 48 -4.10 11.74 -13.84
C ALA A 48 -3.55 10.67 -14.82
N ALA A 49 -4.11 10.65 -16.04
CA ALA A 49 -3.66 9.78 -17.11
C ALA A 49 -3.38 10.64 -18.36
N GLU A 50 -2.63 11.72 -18.17
CA GLU A 50 -2.39 12.72 -19.22
C GLU A 50 -1.26 12.27 -20.15
N THR A 51 -0.20 11.71 -19.58
CA THR A 51 0.98 11.18 -20.27
C THR A 51 0.99 9.65 -20.33
N GLY A 52 0.27 9.00 -19.42
CA GLY A 52 0.24 7.54 -19.29
C GLY A 52 1.35 6.96 -18.42
N ALA A 53 2.26 7.79 -17.90
CA ALA A 53 3.37 7.39 -17.04
C ALA A 53 3.10 7.64 -15.55
N GLU A 54 2.09 8.45 -15.21
CA GLU A 54 1.92 8.98 -13.84
C GLU A 54 1.68 7.89 -12.79
N SER A 55 0.95 6.82 -13.16
CA SER A 55 0.67 5.70 -12.25
C SER A 55 1.91 4.83 -12.00
N GLU A 56 2.79 4.69 -13.00
CA GLU A 56 4.07 3.99 -12.88
C GLU A 56 5.04 4.78 -11.99
N GLU A 57 5.08 6.10 -12.15
CA GLU A 57 5.87 6.99 -11.29
C GLU A 57 5.40 6.94 -9.83
N LEU A 58 4.09 7.00 -9.60
CA LEU A 58 3.52 6.88 -8.25
C LEU A 58 3.80 5.50 -7.64
N LEU A 59 3.74 4.43 -8.44
CA LEU A 59 4.09 3.08 -7.98
C LEU A 59 5.57 3.00 -7.57
N ALA A 60 6.48 3.55 -8.38
CA ALA A 60 7.91 3.57 -8.08
C ALA A 60 8.20 4.32 -6.76
N GLU A 61 7.50 5.44 -6.53
CA GLU A 61 7.57 6.19 -5.27
C GLU A 61 7.07 5.36 -4.08
N PHE A 62 5.90 4.72 -4.18
CA PHE A 62 5.37 3.88 -3.11
C PHE A 62 6.31 2.73 -2.76
N VAL A 63 6.91 2.09 -3.75
CA VAL A 63 7.91 1.04 -3.53
C VAL A 63 9.16 1.62 -2.85
N ALA A 64 9.63 2.80 -3.24
CA ALA A 64 10.76 3.44 -2.60
C ALA A 64 10.49 3.74 -1.11
N LEU A 65 9.29 4.25 -0.78
CA LEU A 65 8.85 4.48 0.60
C LEU A 65 8.79 3.18 1.41
N GLN A 66 8.21 2.12 0.84
CA GLN A 66 8.18 0.79 1.49
C GLN A 66 9.58 0.28 1.81
N LYS A 67 10.51 0.38 0.85
CA LYS A 67 11.91 -0.02 1.05
C LYS A 67 12.59 0.81 2.15
N GLY A 68 12.34 2.13 2.18
CA GLY A 68 12.82 3.02 3.24
C GLY A 68 12.35 2.58 4.62
N LEU A 69 11.05 2.30 4.77
CA LEU A 69 10.47 1.83 6.03
C LEU A 69 11.11 0.52 6.53
N PHE A 70 11.30 -0.46 5.65
CA PHE A 70 11.96 -1.71 6.03
C PHE A 70 13.44 -1.51 6.40
N ALA A 71 14.14 -0.63 5.68
CA ALA A 71 15.53 -0.29 5.97
C ALA A 71 15.69 0.41 7.33
N GLU A 72 14.81 1.37 7.65
CA GLU A 72 14.79 2.07 8.94
C GLU A 72 14.52 1.12 10.12
N LEU A 73 13.70 0.08 9.91
CA LEU A 73 13.47 -0.98 10.89
C LEU A 73 14.62 -2.00 10.99
N GLY A 74 15.64 -1.91 10.13
CA GLY A 74 16.75 -2.86 10.09
C GLY A 74 16.35 -4.27 9.61
N LEU A 75 15.23 -4.38 8.88
CA LEU A 75 14.75 -5.66 8.37
C LEU A 75 15.42 -5.97 7.02
N HIS A 76 15.87 -7.20 6.85
CA HIS A 76 16.33 -7.69 5.55
C HIS A 76 15.12 -8.02 4.66
N PHE A 77 15.07 -7.48 3.45
CA PHE A 77 13.98 -7.68 2.48
C PHE A 77 14.51 -7.86 1.06
N ARG A 78 13.63 -8.22 0.13
CA ARG A 78 13.90 -8.33 -1.32
C ARG A 78 12.74 -7.79 -2.12
#